data_AF-A0A1I0RNN8-F1
#
_entry.id   AF-A0A1I0RNN8-F1
#
_cell.length_a   1.000
_cell.length_b   1.000
_cell.length_c   1.000
_cell.angle_alpha   90.00
_cell.angle_beta   90.00
_cell.angle_gamma   90.00
#
_symmetry.space_group_name_H-M   'P 1'
#
loop_
_entity.id
_entity.type
_entity.pdbx_description
1 polymer ?
#
loop_
_entity_poly.entity_id
_entity_poly.type
_entity_poly.pdbx_seq_one_letter_code
_entity_poly.pdbx_strand_id
1 'polypeptide(L)'
;MIKLKFGNLEIEIYDDPTFSLLSTDNSRNYSRHYLSSGALDFPVSQHGIRISNNDIEINNCIIIGSGGATGINKNSALLDTDKVLICCCNTVFCLSVPDLELPGNYLSQGH
;
A
#
# COMPACT_ATOMS: atom_id res chain seq x y z
N MET A 1 9.44 -4.58 6.48
CA MET A 1 8.90 -5.49 5.43
C MET A 1 8.03 -6.56 6.07
N ILE A 2 6.84 -6.79 5.54
CA ILE A 2 5.89 -7.85 5.86
C ILE A 2 5.72 -8.75 4.63
N LYS A 3 5.52 -10.04 4.85
CA LYS A 3 5.12 -10.99 3.81
C LYS A 3 3.85 -11.71 4.25
N LEU A 4 2.85 -11.74 3.38
CA LEU A 4 1.59 -12.45 3.56
C LEU A 4 1.42 -13.45 2.41
N LYS A 5 0.69 -14.55 2.63
CA LYS A 5 0.44 -15.57 1.61
C LYS A 5 -1.05 -15.77 1.40
N PHE A 6 -1.47 -15.76 0.14
CA PHE A 6 -2.85 -16.04 -0.26
C PHE A 6 -2.86 -17.07 -1.41
N GLY A 7 -3.15 -18.34 -1.09
CA GLY A 7 -2.99 -19.43 -2.05
C GLY A 7 -1.55 -19.52 -2.57
N ASN A 8 -1.37 -19.34 -3.88
CA ASN A 8 -0.06 -19.32 -4.54
C ASN A 8 0.54 -17.91 -4.66
N LEU A 9 -0.14 -16.89 -4.14
CA LEU A 9 0.32 -15.51 -4.19
C LEU A 9 1.12 -15.16 -2.94
N GLU A 10 2.23 -14.45 -3.13
CA GLU A 10 2.97 -13.78 -2.07
C GLU A 10 2.74 -12.27 -2.16
N ILE A 11 2.37 -11.67 -1.03
CA ILE A 11 2.10 -10.24 -0.90
C ILE A 11 3.20 -9.67 -0.01
N GLU A 12 4.06 -8.84 -0.58
CA GLU A 12 5.15 -8.16 0.11
C GLU A 12 4.75 -6.71 0.36
N ILE A 13 4.91 -6.24 1.60
CA ILE A 13 4.66 -4.85 1.98
C ILE A 13 5.94 -4.31 2.61
N TYR A 14 6.46 -3.19 2.11
CA TYR A 14 7.74 -2.65 2.54
C TYR A 14 7.74 -1.12 2.53
N ASP A 15 8.57 -0.53 3.38
CA ASP A 15 8.77 0.92 3.40
C ASP A 15 9.61 1.35 2.18
N ASP A 16 9.16 2.40 1.49
CA ASP A 16 9.86 3.02 0.37
C ASP A 16 9.93 4.55 0.58
N PRO A 17 10.59 5.02 1.65
CA PRO A 17 10.57 6.44 2.05
C PRO A 17 11.23 7.36 1.02
N THR A 18 11.96 6.80 0.05
CA THR A 18 12.60 7.53 -1.04
C THR A 18 11.67 7.81 -2.22
N PHE A 19 10.51 7.14 -2.29
CA PHE A 19 9.57 7.34 -3.37
C PHE A 19 8.94 8.74 -3.32
N SER A 20 8.91 9.42 -4.47
CA SER A 20 8.25 10.70 -4.66
C SER A 20 7.33 10.67 -5.87
N LEU A 21 6.04 10.95 -5.66
CA LEU A 21 5.02 10.93 -6.71
C LEU A 21 5.31 11.90 -7.87
N LEU A 22 6.05 12.99 -7.58
CA LEU A 22 6.40 14.03 -8.54
C LEU A 22 7.82 13.88 -9.12
N SER A 23 8.55 12.83 -8.73
CA SER A 23 9.88 12.55 -9.25
C SER A 23 9.83 11.52 -10.37
N THR A 24 10.56 11.75 -11.45
CA THR A 24 10.85 10.69 -12.45
C THR A 24 12.05 9.83 -12.04
N ASP A 25 12.79 10.24 -11.02
CA ASP A 25 13.99 9.59 -10.50
C ASP A 25 13.65 8.70 -9.28
N ASN A 26 12.64 7.85 -9.44
CA ASN A 26 12.30 6.85 -8.44
C ASN A 26 13.01 5.53 -8.75
N SER A 27 13.60 4.89 -7.74
CA SER A 27 14.22 3.57 -7.91
C SER A 27 13.21 2.47 -8.24
N ARG A 28 11.92 2.71 -7.99
CA ARG A 28 10.81 1.79 -8.26
C ARG A 28 9.68 2.52 -8.99
N ASN A 29 9.03 1.80 -9.89
CA ASN A 29 7.81 2.25 -10.54
C ASN A 29 6.63 1.48 -9.97
N TYR A 30 5.55 2.20 -9.66
CA TYR A 30 4.32 1.60 -9.17
C TYR A 30 3.21 1.75 -10.21
N SER A 31 2.49 0.67 -10.49
CA SER A 31 1.37 0.65 -11.42
C SER A 31 0.20 1.49 -10.91
N ARG A 32 0.05 1.59 -9.58
CA ARG A 32 -0.98 2.40 -8.91
C ARG A 32 -0.44 3.12 -7.68
N HIS A 33 -1.06 4.27 -7.42
CA HIS A 33 -0.71 5.15 -6.31
C HIS A 33 -1.99 5.47 -5.53
N TYR A 34 -1.96 5.23 -4.22
CA TYR A 34 -3.07 5.52 -3.32
C TYR A 34 -2.60 6.53 -2.28
N LEU A 35 -3.30 7.66 -2.20
CA LEU A 35 -2.95 8.75 -1.29
C LEU A 35 -3.99 8.86 -0.19
N SER A 36 -3.53 8.99 1.06
CA SER A 36 -4.39 9.46 2.14
C SER A 36 -4.66 10.96 1.96
N SER A 37 -5.66 11.47 2.67
CA SER A 37 -5.86 12.93 2.75
C SER A 37 -4.55 13.63 3.16
N GLY A 38 -4.21 14.75 2.51
CA GLY A 38 -2.99 15.53 2.78
C GLY A 38 -1.66 14.90 2.30
N ALA A 39 -1.66 13.68 1.75
CA ALA A 39 -0.44 13.01 1.32
C ALA A 39 0.18 13.60 0.04
N LEU A 40 -0.60 14.38 -0.72
CA LEU A 40 -0.08 15.13 -1.86
C LEU A 40 0.83 16.28 -1.39
N ASP A 41 0.46 16.96 -0.32
CA ASP A 41 1.18 18.14 0.21
C ASP A 41 2.31 17.74 1.17
N PHE A 42 2.06 16.73 2.03
CA PHE A 42 3.00 16.29 3.06
C PHE A 42 3.08 14.76 3.14
N PRO A 43 3.74 14.09 2.18
CA PRO A 43 3.92 12.64 2.23
C PRO A 43 4.96 12.28 3.30
N VAL A 44 4.52 11.62 4.38
CA VAL A 44 5.40 11.25 5.52
C VAL A 44 5.72 9.75 5.59
N SER A 45 4.87 8.92 4.98
CA SER A 45 5.01 7.47 4.97
C SER A 45 4.65 6.92 3.60
N GLN A 46 5.61 6.27 2.95
CA GLN A 46 5.47 5.66 1.64
C GLN A 46 5.71 4.16 1.76
N HIS A 47 4.75 3.37 1.32
CA HIS A 47 4.80 1.93 1.49
C HIS A 47 4.44 1.23 0.19
N GLY A 48 5.42 0.51 -0.36
CA GLY A 48 5.24 -0.31 -1.55
C GLY A 48 4.57 -1.62 -1.19
N ILE A 49 3.64 -2.03 -2.04
CA ILE A 49 2.97 -3.33 -2.01
C ILE A 49 3.24 -4.03 -3.33
N ARG A 50 3.67 -5.28 -3.25
CA ARG A 50 3.97 -6.12 -4.40
C ARG A 50 3.27 -7.46 -4.24
N ILE A 51 2.60 -7.91 -5.30
CA ILE A 51 2.05 -9.25 -5.39
C ILE A 51 2.84 -10.03 -6.43
N SER A 52 3.31 -11.20 -6.03
CA SER A 52 4.00 -12.16 -6.89
C SER A 52 3.33 -13.52 -6.87
N ASN A 53 3.41 -14.23 -7.99
CA ASN A 53 3.01 -15.62 -8.13
C ASN A 53 4.21 -16.41 -8.64
N ASN A 54 4.71 -17.38 -7.86
CA ASN A 54 5.94 -18.12 -8.16
C ASN A 54 7.11 -17.19 -8.57
N ASP A 55 7.42 -16.20 -7.73
CA ASP A 55 8.48 -15.19 -7.91
C ASP A 55 8.30 -14.19 -9.07
N ILE A 56 7.24 -14.34 -9.86
CA ILE A 56 6.89 -13.39 -10.92
C ILE A 56 5.96 -12.32 -10.34
N GLU A 57 6.37 -11.06 -10.41
CA GLU A 57 5.50 -9.94 -10.05
C GLU A 57 4.32 -9.85 -11.02
N ILE A 58 3.11 -9.86 -10.45
CA ILE A 58 1.86 -9.72 -11.23
C ILE A 58 1.21 -8.36 -11.02
N ASN A 59 1.45 -7.73 -9.86
CA ASN A 59 0.86 -6.45 -9.54
C ASN A 59 1.68 -5.73 -8.47
N ASN A 60 1.63 -4.41 -8.49
CA ASN A 60 2.20 -3.59 -7.44
C ASN A 60 1.39 -2.29 -7.27
N CYS A 61 1.50 -1.69 -6.09
CA CYS A 61 1.02 -0.34 -5.85
C CYS A 61 1.83 0.29 -4.72
N ILE A 62 1.67 1.60 -4.54
CA ILE A 62 2.20 2.28 -3.37
C ILE A 62 1.06 3.01 -2.65
N ILE A 63 1.06 2.92 -1.33
CA ILE A 63 0.22 3.76 -0.47
C ILE A 63 1.08 4.86 0.13
N ILE A 64 0.55 6.08 0.17
CA ILE A 64 1.24 7.28 0.67
C ILE A 64 0.35 7.91 1.73
N GLY A 65 0.87 7.97 2.95
CA GLY A 65 0.22 8.56 4.12
C GLY A 65 0.74 9.95 4.47
N SER A 66 -0.12 10.76 5.08
CA SER A 66 0.21 12.06 5.71
C SER A 66 -0.14 12.07 7.20
N GLY A 67 0.34 13.08 7.93
CA GLY A 67 0.07 13.28 9.36
C GLY A 67 1.26 12.94 10.24
N GLY A 68 1.40 11.68 10.66
CA GLY A 68 2.52 11.21 11.48
C GLY A 68 3.30 10.10 10.80
N ALA A 69 4.64 10.17 10.82
CA ALA A 69 5.48 9.13 10.23
C ALA A 69 5.29 7.80 10.99
N THR A 70 4.67 6.84 10.33
CA THR A 70 4.54 5.46 10.83
C THR A 70 5.35 4.53 9.92
N GLY A 71 6.19 3.68 10.52
CA GLY A 71 6.78 2.56 9.80
C GLY A 71 5.83 1.37 9.78
N ILE A 72 5.97 0.50 8.78
CA ILE A 72 5.20 -0.75 8.73
C ILE A 72 5.74 -1.76 9.76
N ASN A 73 4.87 -2.23 10.65
CA ASN A 73 5.15 -3.37 11.53
C ASN A 73 4.16 -4.52 11.26
N LYS A 74 4.40 -5.72 11.80
CA LYS A 74 3.58 -6.92 11.51
C LYS A 74 2.07 -6.77 11.79
N ASN A 75 1.67 -5.82 12.63
CA ASN A 75 0.26 -5.54 12.94
C ASN A 75 -0.35 -4.45 12.04
N SER A 76 0.46 -3.83 11.18
CA SER A 76 0.02 -2.81 10.22
C SER A 76 -0.67 -3.39 8.99
N ALA A 77 -0.67 -4.72 8.80
CA ALA A 77 -1.34 -5.36 7.68
C ALA A 77 -2.09 -6.62 8.09
N LEU A 78 -3.27 -6.82 7.51
CA LEU A 78 -4.14 -7.97 7.70
C LEU A 78 -4.61 -8.48 6.35
N LEU A 79 -4.51 -9.77 6.10
CA LEU A 79 -5.13 -10.42 4.96
C LEU A 79 -6.46 -11.03 5.41
N ASP A 80 -7.55 -10.60 4.78
CA ASP A 80 -8.90 -11.12 4.99
C ASP A 80 -9.47 -11.61 3.67
N THR A 81 -9.64 -12.92 3.54
CA THR A 81 -10.18 -13.59 2.34
C THR A 81 -9.50 -13.10 1.07
N ASP A 82 -10.13 -12.22 0.28
CA ASP A 82 -9.63 -11.67 -0.99
C ASP A 82 -9.07 -10.24 -0.85
N LYS A 83 -8.79 -9.76 0.36
CA LYS A 83 -8.43 -8.36 0.62
C LYS A 83 -7.25 -8.24 1.57
N VAL A 84 -6.40 -7.25 1.30
CA VAL A 84 -5.35 -6.83 2.23
C VAL A 84 -5.72 -5.47 2.81
N LEU A 85 -5.84 -5.42 4.13
CA LEU A 85 -6.00 -4.19 4.89
C LEU A 85 -4.63 -3.72 5.34
N ILE A 86 -4.33 -2.44 5.15
CA ILE A 86 -3.04 -1.85 5.49
C ILE A 86 -3.28 -0.53 6.20
N CYS A 87 -2.79 -0.43 7.43
CA CYS A 87 -2.81 0.79 8.22
C CYS A 87 -1.60 1.65 7.86
N CYS A 88 -1.85 2.84 7.34
CA CYS A 88 -0.82 3.84 7.05
C CYS A 88 -1.25 5.17 7.66
N CYS A 89 -0.49 5.64 8.66
CA CYS A 89 -0.84 6.81 9.47
C CYS A 89 -2.26 6.66 10.09
N ASN A 90 -3.14 7.62 9.80
CA ASN A 90 -4.53 7.68 10.26
C ASN A 90 -5.52 7.03 9.27
N THR A 91 -5.04 6.38 8.21
CA THR A 91 -5.89 5.80 7.16
C THR A 91 -5.68 4.29 7.07
N VAL A 92 -6.78 3.55 6.96
CA VAL A 92 -6.76 2.12 6.63
C VAL A 92 -7.11 1.96 5.16
N PHE A 93 -6.17 1.45 4.38
CA PHE A 93 -6.38 1.09 2.98
C PHE A 93 -6.85 -0.36 2.91
N CYS A 94 -7.91 -0.62 2.16
CA CYS A 94 -8.41 -1.96 1.89
C CYS A 94 -8.25 -2.24 0.41
N LEU A 95 -7.33 -3.12 0.02
CA LEU A 95 -7.04 -3.42 -1.39
C LEU A 95 -7.48 -4.84 -1.71
N SER A 96 -8.11 -5.04 -2.87
CA SER A 96 -8.44 -6.38 -3.37
C SER A 96 -7.18 -7.16 -3.74
N VAL A 97 -7.25 -8.48 -3.75
CA VAL A 97 -6.22 -9.40 -4.19
C VAL A 97 -6.83 -10.26 -5.31
N PRO A 98 -6.16 -10.40 -6.48
CA PRO A 98 -4.80 -9.95 -6.80
C PRO A 98 -4.72 -8.53 -7.39
N ASP A 99 -5.84 -7.85 -7.60
CA ASP A 99 -5.88 -6.63 -8.40
C ASP A 99 -5.42 -5.39 -7.67
N LEU A 100 -5.17 -5.41 -6.36
CA LEU A 100 -4.76 -4.25 -5.55
C LEU A 100 -5.67 -3.03 -5.72
N GLU A 101 -6.98 -3.23 -5.94
CA GLU A 101 -7.93 -2.15 -6.14
C GLU A 101 -8.64 -1.76 -4.84
N LEU A 102 -8.87 -0.46 -4.63
CA LEU A 102 -9.76 0.01 -3.57
C LEU A 102 -11.20 -0.38 -3.94
N PRO A 103 -11.91 -1.19 -3.13
CA PRO A 103 -13.34 -1.37 -3.30
C PRO A 103 -14.01 0.00 -3.11
N GLY A 104 -14.79 0.46 -4.09
CA GLY A 104 -15.37 1.81 -4.15
C GLY A 104 -16.25 2.24 -2.96
N ASN A 105 -16.43 1.39 -1.95
CA ASN A 105 -17.28 1.64 -0.78
C ASN A 105 -16.52 2.11 0.47
N TYR A 106 -15.19 2.26 0.44
CA TYR A 106 -14.37 2.65 1.62
C TYR A 106 -14.04 4.15 1.73
N LEU A 107 -14.77 5.02 1.01
CA LEU A 107 -14.77 6.45 1.33
C LEU A 107 -15.65 6.66 2.56
N SER A 108 -15.11 6.43 3.75
CA SER A 108 -15.69 6.99 4.97
C SER A 108 -15.55 8.51 4.88
N GLN A 109 -16.61 9.16 4.41
CA GLN A 109 -16.85 10.58 4.59
C GLN A 109 -16.71 10.89 6.08
N GLY A 110 -15.57 11.47 6.47
CA GLY A 110 -15.42 12.08 7.78
C GLY A 110 -16.30 13.33 7.79
N HIS A 111 -17.29 13.33 8.67
CA HIS A 111 -18.08 14.50 9.08
C HIS A 111 -17.20 15.62 9.63
#